data_AF-A0A972QPY3-F1
#
_entry.id   AF-A0A972QPY3-F1
#
_cell.length_a   1.000
_cell.length_b   1.000
_cell.length_c   1.000
_cell.angle_alpha   90.00
_cell.angle_beta   90.00
_cell.angle_gamma   90.00
#
_symmetry.space_group_name_H-M   'P 1'
#
loop_
_entity.id
_entity.type
_entity.pdbx_description
1 polymer ?
#
loop_
_entity_poly.entity_id
_entity_poly.type
_entity_poly.pdbx_seq_one_letter_code
_entity_poly.pdbx_strand_id
1 'polypeptide(L)' 'MRKDIFQEMANKWPSAVVARTEMEKFSGGIMSGKYLANLDSQGAGPERITCGRKVAYPIDSLVAWLRDRSVK' A
#
# COMPACT_ATOMS: atom_id res chain seq x y z
N MET A 1 10.06 7.82 -14.92
CA MET A 1 9.76 7.11 -13.67
C MET A 1 10.66 7.69 -12.58
N ARG A 2 10.10 8.15 -11.46
CA ARG A 2 10.91 8.67 -10.33
C ARG A 2 11.62 7.47 -9.69
N LYS A 3 12.96 7.50 -9.59
CA LYS A 3 13.71 6.48 -8.85
C LYS A 3 13.72 6.88 -7.37
N ASP A 4 12.84 6.26 -6.61
CA ASP A 4 12.77 6.37 -5.15
C ASP A 4 12.46 5.00 -4.53
N ILE A 5 12.56 4.92 -3.19
CA ILE A 5 12.36 3.67 -2.44
C ILE A 5 10.97 3.07 -2.69
N PHE A 6 9.94 3.91 -2.88
CA PHE A 6 8.58 3.44 -3.14
C PHE A 6 8.47 2.75 -4.49
N GLN A 7 9.16 3.28 -5.52
CA GLN A 7 9.24 2.61 -6.81
C GLN A 7 10.02 1.29 -6.73
N GLU A 8 11.08 1.23 -5.92
CA GLU A 8 11.80 -0.03 -5.69
C GLU A 8 10.94 -1.08 -4.98
N MET A 9 10.13 -0.68 -4.00
CA MET A 9 9.17 -1.56 -3.34
C MET A 9 8.17 -2.15 -4.34
N ALA A 10 7.60 -1.31 -5.22
CA ALA A 10 6.72 -1.76 -6.30
C ALA A 10 7.43 -2.78 -7.21
N ASN A 11 8.64 -2.48 -7.66
CA ASN A 11 9.37 -3.33 -8.59
C ASN A 11 9.78 -4.69 -7.99
N LYS A 12 9.99 -4.76 -6.67
CA LYS A 12 10.38 -6.00 -5.96
C LYS A 12 9.17 -6.86 -5.57
N TRP A 13 7.97 -6.28 -5.54
CA TRP A 13 6.78 -7.03 -5.16
C TRP A 13 6.30 -7.93 -6.31
N PRO A 14 5.97 -9.21 -6.06
CA PRO A 14 5.74 -10.20 -7.13
C PRO A 14 4.33 -10.15 -7.76
N SER A 15 3.47 -9.22 -7.35
CA SER A 15 2.07 -9.13 -7.78
C SER A 15 1.75 -7.70 -8.21
N ALA A 16 0.61 -7.47 -8.87
CA ALA A 16 0.11 -6.13 -9.21
C ALA A 16 -0.63 -5.44 -8.05
N VAL A 17 -0.96 -6.19 -6.99
CA VAL A 17 -1.69 -5.72 -5.82
C VAL A 17 -1.01 -6.16 -4.53
N VAL A 18 -1.22 -5.38 -3.47
CA VAL A 18 -0.81 -5.72 -2.11
C VAL A 18 -2.07 -5.99 -1.30
N ALA A 19 -2.25 -7.22 -0.83
CA ALA A 19 -3.33 -7.52 0.11
C ALA A 19 -3.10 -6.75 1.42
N ARG A 20 -4.16 -6.22 2.04
CA ARG A 20 -4.03 -5.50 3.32
C ARG A 20 -3.34 -6.34 4.41
N THR A 21 -3.51 -7.65 4.36
CA THR A 21 -2.85 -8.61 5.27
C THR A 21 -1.35 -8.76 5.01
N GLU A 22 -0.87 -8.42 3.82
CA GLU A 22 0.56 -8.48 3.45
C GLU A 22 1.23 -7.11 3.53
N MET A 23 0.53 -6.07 3.97
CA MET A 23 1.04 -4.71 4.01
C MET A 23 2.34 -4.58 4.82
N GLU A 24 2.41 -5.29 5.94
CA GLU A 24 3.60 -5.28 6.81
C GLU A 24 4.81 -5.86 6.08
N LYS A 25 4.62 -6.94 5.33
CA LYS A 25 5.68 -7.55 4.50
C LYS A 25 6.07 -6.63 3.35
N PHE A 26 5.10 -6.08 2.62
CA PHE A 26 5.36 -5.16 1.51
C PHE A 26 6.14 -3.92 1.94
N SER A 27 5.78 -3.33 3.09
CA SER A 27 6.43 -2.13 3.62
C SER A 27 7.73 -2.39 4.39
N GLY A 28 8.16 -3.64 4.53
CA GLY A 28 9.31 -3.98 5.37
C GLY A 28 9.09 -3.66 6.86
N GLY A 29 7.84 -3.70 7.32
CA GLY A 29 7.45 -3.45 8.71
C GLY A 29 7.05 -2.01 9.03
N ILE A 30 7.12 -1.08 8.06
CA ILE A 30 6.81 0.35 8.31
C ILE A 30 5.30 0.57 8.57
N MET A 31 4.44 -0.24 7.93
CA MET A 31 3.00 -0.08 8.04
C MET A 31 2.28 -1.41 8.26
N SER A 32 1.36 -1.42 9.21
CA SER A 32 0.50 -2.57 9.46
C SER A 32 -0.79 -2.52 8.65
N GLY A 33 -1.34 -3.70 8.34
CA GLY A 33 -2.67 -3.81 7.74
C GLY A 33 -3.79 -3.24 8.60
N LYS A 34 -3.63 -3.27 9.94
CA LYS A 34 -4.59 -2.68 10.89
C LYS A 34 -4.64 -1.16 10.75
N TYR A 35 -3.49 -0.52 10.62
CA TYR A 35 -3.44 0.94 10.41
C TYR A 35 -4.15 1.34 9.12
N LEU A 36 -3.91 0.60 8.02
CA LEU A 36 -4.63 0.83 6.78
C LEU A 36 -6.14 0.57 6.90
N ALA A 37 -6.58 -0.42 7.68
CA ALA A 37 -8.01 -0.65 7.90
C ALA A 37 -8.71 0.54 8.59
N ASN A 38 -8.00 1.24 9.49
CA ASN A 38 -8.52 2.46 10.12
C ASN A 38 -8.56 3.64 9.15
N LEU A 39 -7.53 3.78 8.30
CA LEU A 39 -7.52 4.82 7.26
C LEU A 39 -8.59 4.58 6.20
N ASP A 40 -8.82 3.32 5.84
CA ASP A 40 -9.87 2.87 4.94
C ASP A 40 -11.27 3.28 5.43
N SER A 41 -11.53 3.14 6.74
CA SER A 41 -12.82 3.51 7.32
C SER A 41 -13.01 5.02 7.44
N GLN A 42 -11.91 5.77 7.52
CA GLN A 42 -11.88 7.23 7.50
C GLN A 42 -11.90 7.82 6.09
N GLY A 43 -11.78 7.00 5.03
CA GLY A 43 -11.63 7.49 3.66
C GLY A 43 -10.29 8.17 3.36
N ALA A 44 -9.29 7.99 4.23
CA ALA A 44 -7.96 8.58 4.12
C ALA A 44 -6.88 7.58 3.63
N GLY A 45 -7.29 6.34 3.36
CA GLY A 45 -6.44 5.29 2.83
C GLY A 45 -6.16 5.44 1.33
N PRO A 46 -5.25 4.61 0.79
CA PRO A 46 -5.05 4.52 -0.66
C PRO A 46 -6.30 3.96 -1.36
N GLU A 47 -6.35 4.11 -2.67
CA GLU A 47 -7.34 3.44 -3.50
C GLU A 47 -7.31 1.92 -3.24
N ARG A 48 -8.49 1.32 -3.11
CA ARG A 48 -8.63 -0.10 -2.74
C ARG A 48 -9.57 -0.83 -3.68
N ILE A 49 -9.30 -2.12 -3.84
CA ILE A 49 -10.19 -3.10 -4.43
C ILE A 49 -10.64 -4.10 -3.37
N THR A 50 -11.83 -4.65 -3.55
CA THR A 50 -12.38 -5.70 -2.69
C THR A 50 -12.63 -6.97 -3.49
N CYS A 51 -12.16 -8.10 -2.99
CA CYS A 51 -12.48 -9.43 -3.52
C CYS A 51 -13.06 -10.28 -2.39
N GLY A 52 -14.39 -10.41 -2.39
CA GLY A 52 -15.12 -11.02 -1.27
C GLY A 52 -14.84 -10.29 0.05
N ARG A 53 -14.30 -11.02 1.04
CA ARG A 53 -13.97 -10.49 2.38
C ARG A 53 -12.55 -9.90 2.47
N LYS A 54 -11.81 -9.84 1.37
CA LYS A 54 -10.42 -9.37 1.33
C LYS A 54 -10.35 -7.99 0.68
N VAL A 55 -9.46 -7.16 1.21
CA VAL A 55 -9.11 -5.83 0.69
C VAL A 55 -7.68 -5.88 0.16
N ALA A 56 -7.46 -5.31 -1.01
CA ALA A 56 -6.14 -5.17 -1.60
C ALA A 56 -5.99 -3.78 -2.22
N TYR A 57 -4.74 -3.35 -2.42
CA TYR A 57 -4.40 -2.06 -2.98
C TYR A 57 -3.63 -2.26 -4.28
N PRO A 58 -4.05 -1.64 -5.40
CA PRO A 58 -3.21 -1.52 -6.59
C PRO A 58 -1.86 -0.89 -6.22
N ILE A 59 -0.77 -1.47 -6.72
CA ILE A 59 0.58 -1.03 -6.32
C ILE A 59 0.83 0.42 -6.67
N ASP A 60 0.50 0.85 -7.88
CA ASP A 60 0.77 2.21 -8.33
C ASP A 60 0.06 3.25 -7.45
N SER A 61 -1.21 3.01 -7.11
CA SER A 61 -1.98 3.85 -6.20
C SER A 61 -1.42 3.81 -4.77
N LEU A 62 -1.03 2.62 -4.28
CA LEU A 62 -0.44 2.46 -2.94
C LEU A 62 0.90 3.19 -2.80
N VAL A 63 1.81 3.05 -3.77
CA VAL A 63 3.12 3.72 -3.71
C VAL A 63 3.02 5.21 -3.91
N ALA A 64 2.08 5.69 -4.74
CA ALA A 64 1.79 7.12 -4.85
C ALA A 64 1.31 7.68 -3.50
N TRP A 65 0.39 6.98 -2.84
CA TRP A 65 -0.12 7.36 -1.52
C TRP A 65 0.96 7.31 -0.42
N LEU A 66 1.81 6.28 -0.42
CA LEU A 66 2.95 6.20 0.51
C LEU A 66 3.92 7.37 0.32
N ARG A 67 4.21 7.71 -0.94
CA ARG A 67 5.10 8.81 -1.30
C ARG A 67 4.55 10.16 -0.85
N ASP A 68 3.25 10.39 -0.99
CA ASP A 68 2.60 11.62 -0.53
C ASP A 68 2.68 11.78 0.99
N ARG A 69 2.60 10.65 1.72
CA ARG A 69 2.68 10.62 3.17
C ARG A 69 4.10 10.65 3.73
N SER A 70 5.07 10.16 2.98
CA SER A 70 6.48 10.25 3.35
C SER A 70 6.95 11.68 3.10
N VAL A 71 6.76 12.54 4.08
CA VAL A 71 7.34 13.88 4.05
C VAL A 71 8.86 13.76 4.26
N LYS A 72 9.61 14.66 3.62
CA LYS A 72 11.08 14.82 3.71
C LYS A 72 11.62 14.76 5.13
#